data_AF-A0A2M9CD32-F1
#
_entry.id   AF-A0A2M9CD32-F1
#
_cell.length_a   1.000
_cell.length_b   1.000
_cell.length_c   1.000
_cell.angle_alpha   90.00
_cell.angle_beta   90.00
_cell.angle_gamma   90.00
#
_symmetry.space_group_name_H-M   'P 1'
#
loop_
_entity.id
_entity.type
_entity.pdbx_description
1 polymer ?
#
loop_
_entity_poly.entity_id
_entity_poly.type
_entity_poly.pdbx_seq_one_letter_code
_entity_poly.pdbx_strand_id
1 'polypeptide(L)'
;MTDRTARRPAFVAALLALLALLGLAVAQPIATTDAAWSDDAVVAGAASAGTWGGGGGEGPITPGDDATIVSNEAWTVSSEQQFCVAFDVTTESTTPVEWSVLLATSLAPFNGAHQGDLTGATLASEPDAEGVARLVGTVGWEGQAWHAVQNNHSIVAGQTASVKVCVYDAGTPEIVQPGDDTYTYTTVLQENGVNNQACAVTTVTGHSQFYVGVEVVVDWSDLLDAALAAGQITPAEYEYLLPLDLTVWDSGGIWDATVDGDTYTARPETGSAGSVMDGKTLTVKGCTG
;
A
#
# COMPACT_ATOMS: atom_id res chain seq x y z
N MET A 1 -58.94 8.18 -90.00
CA MET A 1 -58.20 6.94 -89.68
C MET A 1 -57.06 7.32 -88.75
N THR A 2 -57.30 7.11 -87.47
CA THR A 2 -56.42 7.33 -86.32
C THR A 2 -55.77 6.00 -85.95
N ASP A 3 -54.44 5.94 -85.79
CA ASP A 3 -53.76 5.34 -84.62
C ASP A 3 -52.23 5.35 -84.82
N ARG A 4 -51.49 6.06 -83.96
CA ARG A 4 -50.84 5.58 -82.71
C ARG A 4 -49.66 4.64 -82.95
N THR A 5 -48.46 5.24 -82.96
CA THR A 5 -47.20 4.58 -82.57
C THR A 5 -46.56 5.40 -81.46
N ALA A 6 -46.96 5.10 -80.22
CA ALA A 6 -46.39 5.69 -79.01
C ALA A 6 -45.26 4.80 -78.46
N ARG A 7 -44.11 5.43 -78.31
CA ARG A 7 -42.84 4.93 -77.77
C ARG A 7 -43.01 4.38 -76.35
N ARG A 8 -42.43 3.21 -76.06
CA ARG A 8 -42.09 2.77 -74.70
C ARG A 8 -40.74 2.04 -74.68
N PRO A 9 -39.64 2.74 -74.32
CA PRO A 9 -38.53 2.07 -73.64
C PRO A 9 -38.00 2.83 -72.42
N ALA A 10 -38.76 3.80 -71.86
CA ALA A 10 -38.26 4.64 -70.77
C ALA A 10 -38.54 4.10 -69.35
N PHE A 11 -39.45 3.12 -69.19
CA PHE A 11 -39.90 2.67 -67.86
C PHE A 11 -39.01 1.59 -67.21
N VAL A 12 -38.23 0.84 -68.00
CA VAL A 12 -37.42 -0.28 -67.47
C VAL A 12 -36.09 0.21 -66.90
N ALA A 13 -35.51 1.28 -67.46
CA ALA A 13 -34.24 1.84 -66.98
C ALA A 13 -34.36 2.53 -65.61
N ALA A 14 -35.52 3.12 -65.29
CA ALA A 14 -35.72 3.82 -64.02
C ALA A 14 -35.83 2.87 -62.82
N LEU A 15 -36.35 1.65 -63.02
CA LEU A 15 -36.53 0.68 -61.93
C LEU A 15 -35.20 0.03 -61.48
N LEU A 16 -34.27 -0.18 -62.40
CA LEU A 16 -32.95 -0.76 -62.12
C LEU A 16 -32.02 0.24 -61.40
N ALA A 17 -32.14 1.53 -61.70
CA ALA A 17 -31.39 2.57 -60.99
C ALA A 17 -31.84 2.72 -59.53
N LEU A 18 -33.14 2.55 -59.26
CA LEU A 18 -33.68 2.64 -57.90
C LEU A 18 -33.24 1.46 -57.01
N LEU A 19 -33.15 0.24 -57.57
CA LEU A 19 -32.67 -0.95 -56.86
C LEU A 19 -31.15 -0.90 -56.59
N ALA A 20 -30.36 -0.29 -57.48
CA ALA A 20 -28.93 -0.08 -57.25
C ALA A 20 -28.65 0.97 -56.15
N LEU A 21 -29.52 1.98 -56.01
CA LEU A 21 -29.42 3.00 -54.96
C LEU A 21 -29.87 2.50 -53.58
N LEU A 22 -30.80 1.53 -53.49
CA LEU A 22 -31.17 0.90 -52.22
C LEU A 22 -30.12 -0.12 -51.72
N GLY A 23 -29.28 -0.68 -52.60
CA GLY A 23 -28.22 -1.63 -52.22
C GLY A 23 -27.00 -1.00 -51.53
N LEU A 24 -26.79 0.32 -51.67
CA LEU A 24 -25.63 1.01 -51.07
C LEU A 24 -25.84 1.50 -49.63
N ALA A 25 -27.05 1.33 -49.06
CA ALA A 25 -27.37 1.86 -47.73
C ALA A 25 -27.20 0.85 -46.58
N VAL A 26 -26.87 -0.42 -46.84
CA VAL A 26 -26.96 -1.50 -45.82
C VAL A 26 -25.62 -2.05 -45.33
N ALA A 27 -24.50 -1.38 -45.66
CA ALA A 27 -23.18 -1.79 -45.19
C ALA A 27 -22.37 -0.58 -44.71
N GLN A 28 -22.96 0.23 -43.84
CA GLN A 28 -22.11 1.02 -42.95
C GLN A 28 -21.65 0.04 -41.86
N PRO A 29 -20.34 -0.18 -41.66
CA PRO A 29 -19.89 -0.89 -40.48
C PRO A 29 -20.53 -0.17 -39.29
N ILE A 30 -21.24 -0.92 -38.46
CA ILE A 30 -21.65 -0.42 -37.15
C ILE A 30 -20.32 -0.03 -36.50
N ALA A 31 -20.03 1.27 -36.44
CA ALA A 31 -18.96 1.76 -35.62
C ALA A 31 -19.37 1.34 -34.21
N THR A 32 -18.66 0.37 -33.64
CA THR A 32 -18.73 0.14 -32.20
C THR A 32 -18.34 1.48 -31.61
N THR A 33 -19.35 2.19 -31.08
CA THR A 33 -19.10 3.27 -30.17
C THR A 33 -18.63 2.58 -28.91
N ASP A 34 -17.35 2.22 -28.87
CA ASP A 34 -16.68 1.95 -27.62
C ASP A 34 -16.76 3.27 -26.88
N ALA A 35 -17.73 3.34 -25.97
CA ALA A 35 -17.88 4.46 -25.07
C ALA A 35 -16.71 4.37 -24.10
N ALA A 36 -15.52 4.77 -24.55
CA ALA A 36 -14.37 4.94 -23.69
C ALA A 36 -14.68 6.13 -22.79
N TRP A 37 -15.20 5.86 -21.59
CA TRP A 37 -15.41 6.84 -20.55
C TRP A 37 -14.04 7.17 -19.96
N SER A 38 -13.42 8.20 -20.52
CA SER A 38 -12.08 8.69 -20.19
C SER A 38 -12.13 9.69 -19.03
N ASP A 39 -12.91 9.45 -17.98
CA ASP A 39 -12.90 10.31 -16.79
C ASP A 39 -12.61 9.49 -15.54
N ASP A 40 -11.39 9.66 -15.02
CA ASP A 40 -10.99 9.27 -13.67
C ASP A 40 -11.79 10.13 -12.67
N ALA A 41 -13.05 9.79 -12.38
CA ALA A 41 -13.74 10.43 -11.27
C ALA A 41 -13.36 9.71 -9.97
N VAL A 42 -12.76 10.50 -9.06
CA VAL A 42 -12.38 10.07 -7.72
C VAL A 42 -13.64 9.88 -6.89
N VAL A 43 -14.14 8.65 -6.85
CA VAL A 43 -15.14 8.23 -5.88
C VAL A 43 -14.40 7.81 -4.61
N ALA A 44 -14.70 8.44 -3.48
CA ALA A 44 -14.24 7.96 -2.18
C ALA A 44 -15.32 7.01 -1.64
N GLY A 45 -15.22 5.72 -1.96
CA GLY A 45 -16.03 4.69 -1.32
C GLY A 45 -15.71 4.60 0.17
N ALA A 46 -16.71 4.34 1.01
CA ALA A 46 -16.50 4.15 2.45
C ALA A 46 -15.80 2.81 2.64
N ALA A 47 -14.51 2.86 2.91
CA ALA A 47 -13.73 1.67 3.10
C ALA A 47 -13.23 1.64 4.54
N SER A 48 -13.51 0.52 5.22
CA SER A 48 -13.33 0.41 6.66
C SER A 48 -11.97 -0.15 7.00
N ALA A 49 -11.33 0.43 8.00
CA ALA A 49 -10.27 -0.20 8.75
C ALA A 49 -10.77 -1.57 9.29
N GLY A 50 -10.12 -2.68 8.92
CA GLY A 50 -10.22 -3.95 9.65
C GLY A 50 -9.93 -3.83 11.16
N THR A 51 -10.04 -4.93 11.89
CA THR A 51 -10.02 -4.90 13.38
C THR A 51 -8.64 -5.11 14.01
N TRP A 52 -7.53 -4.92 13.29
CA TRP A 52 -6.23 -5.49 13.67
C TRP A 52 -5.18 -4.52 14.26
N GLY A 53 -5.46 -3.22 14.46
CA GLY A 53 -4.45 -2.25 14.90
C GLY A 53 -4.20 -2.18 16.42
N GLY A 54 -2.95 -2.35 16.85
CA GLY A 54 -2.45 -2.03 18.20
C GLY A 54 -2.17 -0.53 18.38
N GLY A 55 -2.49 0.01 19.57
CA GLY A 55 -2.48 1.45 19.85
C GLY A 55 -1.09 2.10 19.85
N GLY A 56 -1.01 3.34 19.36
CA GLY A 56 0.21 4.15 19.34
C GLY A 56 0.78 4.40 20.74
N GLY A 57 1.91 3.74 21.02
CA GLY A 57 2.72 3.93 22.22
C GLY A 57 4.03 4.68 21.91
N GLU A 58 4.82 4.92 22.96
CA GLU A 58 6.21 5.40 22.86
C GLU A 58 7.00 4.55 21.84
N GLY A 59 7.94 5.16 21.12
CA GLY A 59 8.71 4.49 20.07
C GLY A 59 9.49 3.26 20.57
N PRO A 60 10.07 2.45 19.67
CA PRO A 60 10.64 1.14 20.02
C PRO A 60 11.91 1.22 20.88
N ILE A 61 12.44 2.41 21.17
CA ILE A 61 13.68 2.63 21.91
C ILE A 61 13.36 3.44 23.17
N THR A 62 13.65 2.89 24.34
CA THR A 62 13.43 3.56 25.62
C THR A 62 14.61 3.38 26.58
N PRO A 63 14.82 4.29 27.55
CA PRO A 63 15.79 4.07 28.61
C PRO A 63 15.52 2.77 29.39
N GLY A 64 16.58 2.02 29.72
CA GLY A 64 16.48 0.80 30.52
C GLY A 64 16.59 0.97 32.03
N ASP A 65 16.87 2.21 32.46
CA ASP A 65 16.95 2.66 33.85
C ASP A 65 16.80 4.20 33.92
N ASP A 66 16.50 4.71 35.12
CA ASP A 66 16.25 6.15 35.36
C ASP A 66 17.49 7.05 35.16
N ALA A 67 18.69 6.47 35.13
CA ALA A 67 19.95 7.22 34.99
C ALA A 67 20.37 7.38 33.52
N THR A 68 19.71 6.66 32.62
CA THR A 68 19.99 6.64 31.19
C THR A 68 19.04 7.58 30.44
N ILE A 69 19.58 8.41 29.55
CA ILE A 69 18.81 9.31 28.69
C ILE A 69 19.12 8.98 27.24
N VAL A 70 18.07 8.67 26.45
CA VAL A 70 18.15 8.44 25.01
C VAL A 70 17.74 9.72 24.27
N SER A 71 18.48 10.08 23.21
CA SER A 71 18.22 11.28 22.42
C SER A 71 18.75 11.15 20.99
N ASN A 72 18.45 12.13 20.13
CA ASN A 72 18.97 12.26 18.77
C ASN A 72 18.75 11.01 17.88
N GLU A 73 17.58 10.38 18.00
CA GLU A 73 17.23 9.26 17.13
C GLU A 73 17.19 9.67 15.66
N ALA A 74 17.98 8.99 14.85
CA ALA A 74 18.12 9.20 13.42
C ALA A 74 17.97 7.87 12.68
N TRP A 75 16.88 7.74 11.93
CA TRP A 75 16.55 6.55 11.17
C TRP A 75 17.03 6.65 9.72
N THR A 76 17.57 5.54 9.21
CA THR A 76 17.96 5.37 7.80
C THR A 76 17.28 4.12 7.29
N VAL A 77 16.23 4.28 6.49
CA VAL A 77 15.45 3.17 5.92
C VAL A 77 15.92 2.91 4.50
N SER A 78 16.37 1.69 4.22
CA SER A 78 16.80 1.26 2.88
C SER A 78 15.70 0.48 2.16
N SER A 79 14.96 -0.35 2.89
CA SER A 79 13.79 -1.09 2.43
C SER A 79 12.88 -1.44 3.61
N GLU A 80 11.75 -2.09 3.33
CA GLU A 80 10.79 -2.60 4.30
C GLU A 80 11.37 -3.60 5.31
N GLN A 81 12.49 -4.26 4.97
CA GLN A 81 13.21 -5.20 5.83
C GLN A 81 14.59 -4.69 6.29
N GLN A 82 15.06 -3.56 5.76
CA GLN A 82 16.43 -3.08 5.97
C GLN A 82 16.49 -1.64 6.42
N PHE A 83 16.96 -1.41 7.64
CA PHE A 83 17.10 -0.07 8.20
C PHE A 83 18.19 -0.02 9.27
N CYS A 84 18.61 1.20 9.61
CA CYS A 84 19.42 1.47 10.79
C CYS A 84 18.81 2.61 11.60
N VAL A 85 19.00 2.58 12.91
CA VAL A 85 18.79 3.70 13.81
C VAL A 85 20.11 4.04 14.48
N ALA A 86 20.45 5.33 14.51
CA ALA A 86 21.51 5.86 15.34
C ALA A 86 20.89 6.75 16.42
N PHE A 87 21.40 6.68 17.64
CA PHE A 87 20.94 7.51 18.76
C PHE A 87 22.06 7.71 19.77
N ASP A 88 21.87 8.70 20.63
CA ASP A 88 22.81 9.08 21.67
C ASP A 88 22.29 8.68 23.05
N VAL A 89 23.20 8.18 23.88
CA VAL A 89 22.96 7.81 25.27
C VAL A 89 23.78 8.72 26.18
N THR A 90 23.11 9.36 27.13
CA THR A 90 23.71 10.31 28.09
C THR A 90 23.21 10.05 29.51
N THR A 91 23.79 10.74 30.48
CA THR A 91 23.38 10.72 31.88
C THR A 91 23.61 12.10 32.52
N GLU A 92 22.85 12.41 33.58
CA GLU A 92 23.12 13.56 34.44
C GLU A 92 24.02 13.21 35.65
N SER A 93 24.35 11.94 35.84
CA SER A 93 25.13 11.47 36.99
C SER A 93 26.59 11.94 36.91
N THR A 94 27.09 12.56 37.99
CA THR A 94 28.52 12.93 38.11
C THR A 94 29.42 11.76 38.50
N THR A 95 28.86 10.60 38.84
CA THR A 95 29.59 9.35 39.10
C THR A 95 29.32 8.34 37.97
N PRO A 96 30.27 7.44 37.64
CA PRO A 96 30.08 6.49 36.55
C PRO A 96 28.80 5.66 36.73
N VAL A 97 27.99 5.58 35.68
CA VAL A 97 26.81 4.72 35.60
C VAL A 97 26.94 3.80 34.40
N GLU A 98 26.57 2.53 34.57
CA GLU A 98 26.38 1.61 33.45
C GLU A 98 25.03 1.93 32.83
N TRP A 99 25.03 2.34 31.56
CA TRP A 99 23.80 2.69 30.88
C TRP A 99 23.16 1.46 30.25
N SER A 100 21.83 1.50 30.13
CA SER A 100 21.09 0.47 29.40
C SER A 100 19.92 1.06 28.63
N VAL A 101 19.62 0.45 27.49
CA VAL A 101 18.50 0.84 26.60
C VAL A 101 17.66 -0.38 26.32
N LEU A 102 16.33 -0.22 26.32
CA LEU A 102 15.38 -1.24 25.94
C LEU A 102 14.98 -1.03 24.48
N LEU A 103 14.97 -2.12 23.73
CA LEU A 103 14.60 -2.16 22.32
C LEU A 103 13.41 -3.10 22.16
N ALA A 104 12.22 -2.56 21.93
CA ALA A 104 11.02 -3.34 21.64
C ALA A 104 11.05 -3.81 20.18
N THR A 105 11.59 -5.00 19.95
CA THR A 105 11.68 -5.60 18.62
C THR A 105 10.34 -6.07 18.08
N SER A 106 9.32 -6.22 18.94
CA SER A 106 7.93 -6.52 18.54
C SER A 106 7.21 -5.35 17.86
N LEU A 107 7.72 -4.12 18.00
CA LEU A 107 7.14 -2.92 17.40
C LEU A 107 7.76 -2.59 16.04
N ALA A 108 7.06 -1.82 15.22
CA ALA A 108 7.62 -1.27 13.98
C ALA A 108 8.82 -0.34 14.28
N PRO A 109 9.86 -0.31 13.43
CA PRO A 109 10.02 -1.10 12.19
C PRO A 109 10.63 -2.49 12.40
N PHE A 110 10.88 -2.92 13.64
CA PHE A 110 11.59 -4.19 13.91
C PHE A 110 10.75 -5.43 13.60
N ASN A 111 9.41 -5.35 13.70
CA ASN A 111 8.48 -6.37 13.22
C ASN A 111 8.82 -7.81 13.69
N GLY A 112 9.23 -7.94 14.95
CA GLY A 112 9.61 -9.21 15.58
C GLY A 112 11.05 -9.64 15.34
N ALA A 113 11.94 -8.76 14.87
CA ALA A 113 13.36 -9.07 14.64
C ALA A 113 14.01 -9.76 15.85
N HIS A 114 14.82 -10.78 15.59
CA HIS A 114 15.57 -11.51 16.59
C HIS A 114 16.97 -10.90 16.77
N GLN A 115 17.67 -11.29 17.85
CA GLN A 115 19.03 -10.82 18.13
C GLN A 115 20.00 -11.02 16.96
N GLY A 116 19.88 -12.14 16.23
CA GLY A 116 20.74 -12.43 15.08
C GLY A 116 20.61 -11.41 13.93
N ASP A 117 19.48 -10.70 13.87
CA ASP A 117 19.17 -9.73 12.83
C ASP A 117 19.67 -8.33 13.20
N LEU A 118 19.95 -8.10 14.49
CA LEU A 118 20.44 -6.84 15.05
C LEU A 118 21.97 -6.78 14.97
N THR A 119 22.48 -5.70 14.39
CA THR A 119 23.92 -5.45 14.28
C THR A 119 24.28 -4.05 14.76
N GLY A 120 25.53 -3.87 15.23
CA GLY A 120 26.09 -2.55 15.57
C GLY A 120 25.99 -2.13 17.04
N ALA A 121 25.17 -2.82 17.85
CA ALA A 121 25.10 -2.63 19.30
C ALA A 121 25.47 -3.90 20.08
N THR A 122 25.83 -3.74 21.36
CA THR A 122 26.07 -4.88 22.26
C THR A 122 24.77 -5.24 22.96
N LEU A 123 24.25 -6.43 22.64
CA LEU A 123 23.07 -6.99 23.28
C LEU A 123 23.49 -7.64 24.61
N ALA A 124 22.89 -7.16 25.70
CA ALA A 124 23.03 -7.78 27.03
C ALA A 124 22.07 -8.96 27.21
N SER A 125 20.94 -8.96 26.50
CA SER A 125 19.97 -10.05 26.51
C SER A 125 19.31 -10.22 25.14
N GLU A 126 18.90 -11.45 24.87
CA GLU A 126 17.94 -11.76 23.82
C GLU A 126 16.60 -11.01 24.09
N PRO A 127 15.79 -10.77 23.05
CA PRO A 127 14.40 -10.34 23.24
C PRO A 127 13.65 -11.30 24.17
N ASP A 128 12.93 -10.75 25.15
CA ASP A 128 12.07 -11.53 26.05
C ASP A 128 10.76 -11.99 25.37
N ALA A 129 9.82 -12.55 26.15
CA ALA A 129 8.56 -13.05 25.60
C ALA A 129 7.67 -11.93 25.02
N GLU A 130 7.91 -10.70 25.46
CA GLU A 130 7.28 -9.47 25.01
C GLU A 130 8.02 -8.82 23.81
N GLY A 131 9.15 -9.41 23.40
CA GLY A 131 9.98 -8.93 22.31
C GLY A 131 10.84 -7.72 22.69
N VAL A 132 11.28 -7.62 23.95
CA VAL A 132 12.14 -6.52 24.41
C VAL A 132 13.57 -7.01 24.62
N ALA A 133 14.52 -6.44 23.88
CA ALA A 133 15.95 -6.68 24.04
C ALA A 133 16.61 -5.56 24.85
N ARG A 134 17.67 -5.89 25.60
CA ARG A 134 18.48 -4.90 26.34
C ARG A 134 19.80 -4.64 25.64
N LEU A 135 20.07 -3.38 25.33
CA LEU A 135 21.35 -2.89 24.81
C LEU A 135 22.18 -2.28 25.95
N VAL A 136 23.49 -2.52 25.92
CA VAL A 136 24.46 -1.97 26.88
C VAL A 136 25.72 -1.49 26.17
N GLY A 137 26.56 -0.76 26.90
CA GLY A 137 27.85 -0.33 26.39
C GLY A 137 28.85 -1.48 26.22
N THR A 138 29.85 -1.21 25.41
CA THR A 138 30.97 -2.13 25.16
C THR A 138 32.04 -1.96 26.23
N VAL A 139 32.60 -3.07 26.70
CA VAL A 139 33.75 -3.08 27.60
C VAL A 139 35.03 -3.15 26.77
N GLY A 140 35.89 -2.14 26.86
CA GLY A 140 37.22 -2.15 26.26
C GLY A 140 38.22 -2.94 27.09
N TRP A 141 39.47 -2.98 26.61
CA TRP A 141 40.55 -3.61 27.38
C TRP A 141 40.98 -2.73 28.54
N GLU A 142 41.55 -3.36 29.57
CA GLU A 142 42.07 -2.65 30.74
C GLU A 142 43.05 -1.55 30.30
N GLY A 143 42.84 -0.34 30.82
CA GLY A 143 43.66 0.83 30.51
C GLY A 143 43.31 1.58 29.23
N GLN A 144 42.32 1.14 28.44
CA GLN A 144 41.83 1.93 27.32
C GLN A 144 41.02 3.14 27.79
N ALA A 145 41.23 4.27 27.12
CA ALA A 145 40.43 5.47 27.33
C ALA A 145 39.00 5.23 26.87
N TRP A 146 38.05 5.91 27.52
CA TRP A 146 36.65 5.94 27.09
C TRP A 146 36.53 6.47 25.65
N HIS A 147 35.62 5.90 24.86
CA HIS A 147 35.34 6.36 23.50
C HIS A 147 33.84 6.24 23.21
N ALA A 148 33.26 7.18 22.46
CA ALA A 148 31.79 7.29 22.33
C ALA A 148 31.12 6.03 21.73
N VAL A 149 31.82 5.31 20.84
CA VAL A 149 31.29 4.13 20.12
C VAL A 149 31.80 2.80 20.68
N GLN A 150 32.94 2.81 21.38
CA GLN A 150 33.65 1.61 21.84
C GLN A 150 34.21 1.88 23.23
N ASN A 151 34.28 0.87 24.11
CA ASN A 151 34.73 1.10 25.49
C ASN A 151 33.88 2.18 26.19
N ASN A 152 32.57 2.11 26.02
CA ASN A 152 31.58 3.05 26.55
C ASN A 152 30.67 2.41 27.61
N HIS A 153 31.04 1.27 28.18
CA HIS A 153 30.25 0.55 29.19
C HIS A 153 29.68 1.42 30.32
N SER A 154 30.45 2.41 30.78
CA SER A 154 29.99 3.41 31.72
C SER A 154 30.11 4.82 31.16
N ILE A 155 29.20 5.69 31.58
CA ILE A 155 29.18 7.12 31.25
C ILE A 155 29.06 7.97 32.51
N VAL A 156 29.54 9.21 32.43
CA VAL A 156 29.30 10.28 33.40
C VAL A 156 28.72 11.51 32.69
N ALA A 157 28.18 12.45 33.45
CA ALA A 157 27.69 13.72 32.94
C ALA A 157 28.73 14.40 32.03
N GLY A 158 28.27 14.82 30.85
CA GLY A 158 29.10 15.41 29.79
C GLY A 158 29.73 14.40 28.81
N GLN A 159 29.54 13.09 29.03
CA GLN A 159 29.86 12.05 28.05
C GLN A 159 28.60 11.63 27.28
N THR A 160 28.80 11.27 26.01
CA THR A 160 27.75 10.78 25.11
C THR A 160 28.21 9.50 24.46
N ALA A 161 27.53 8.39 24.74
CA ALA A 161 27.73 7.15 24.01
C ALA A 161 26.85 7.16 22.75
N SER A 162 27.44 6.92 21.59
CA SER A 162 26.69 6.85 20.32
C SER A 162 26.46 5.39 19.96
N VAL A 163 25.18 5.04 19.79
CA VAL A 163 24.73 3.68 19.51
C VAL A 163 24.16 3.64 18.10
N LYS A 164 24.46 2.56 17.37
CA LYS A 164 23.86 2.29 16.07
C LYS A 164 23.35 0.87 16.03
N VAL A 165 22.06 0.70 15.74
CA VAL A 165 21.44 -0.61 15.54
C VAL A 165 21.00 -0.70 14.09
N CYS A 166 21.39 -1.74 13.39
CA CYS A 166 20.94 -2.03 12.03
C CYS A 166 20.26 -3.39 11.97
N VAL A 167 19.19 -3.47 11.20
CA VAL A 167 18.48 -4.69 10.83
C VAL A 167 18.61 -4.87 9.32
N TYR A 168 19.01 -6.07 8.89
CA TYR A 168 19.15 -6.41 7.46
C TYR A 168 18.09 -7.39 6.95
N ASP A 169 17.31 -7.98 7.85
CA ASP A 169 16.23 -8.92 7.56
C ASP A 169 15.15 -8.80 8.65
N ALA A 170 14.47 -7.65 8.68
CA ALA A 170 13.33 -7.48 9.57
C ALA A 170 12.16 -8.36 9.08
N GLY A 171 11.27 -8.72 9.99
CA GLY A 171 10.04 -9.41 9.62
C GLY A 171 9.18 -8.58 8.65
N THR A 172 8.21 -9.25 8.03
CA THR A 172 7.16 -8.60 7.25
C THR A 172 6.48 -7.51 8.10
N PRO A 173 6.32 -6.28 7.58
CA PRO A 173 5.54 -5.24 8.24
C PRO A 173 4.15 -5.74 8.63
N GLU A 174 3.73 -5.42 9.85
CA GLU A 174 2.38 -5.73 10.31
C GLU A 174 1.36 -4.96 9.47
N ILE A 175 0.23 -5.60 9.17
CA ILE A 175 -0.91 -4.94 8.54
C ILE A 175 -1.56 -4.04 9.58
N VAL A 176 -1.46 -2.73 9.37
CA VAL A 176 -2.06 -1.74 10.27
C VAL A 176 -3.37 -1.21 9.71
N GLN A 177 -4.12 -0.52 10.57
CA GLN A 177 -5.34 0.15 10.15
C GLN A 177 -5.04 1.47 9.46
N PRO A 178 -5.84 1.86 8.44
CA PRO A 178 -5.73 3.16 7.81
C PRO A 178 -6.03 4.27 8.83
N GLY A 179 -5.34 5.38 8.69
CA GLY A 179 -5.40 6.52 9.60
C GLY A 179 -4.35 7.57 9.23
N ASP A 180 -4.47 8.73 9.86
CA ASP A 180 -3.62 9.89 9.57
C ASP A 180 -2.13 9.62 9.85
N ASP A 181 -1.81 8.70 10.78
CA ASP A 181 -0.45 8.33 11.16
C ASP A 181 0.09 7.08 10.44
N THR A 182 -0.73 6.39 9.64
CA THR A 182 -0.38 5.12 9.00
C THR A 182 -0.45 5.22 7.47
N TYR A 183 -1.65 5.12 6.91
CA TYR A 183 -1.94 5.28 5.50
C TYR A 183 -3.40 5.67 5.28
N THR A 184 -3.67 6.32 4.16
CA THR A 184 -5.02 6.57 3.63
C THR A 184 -5.15 5.95 2.25
N TYR A 185 -6.37 5.74 1.77
CA TYR A 185 -6.56 5.25 0.41
C TYR A 185 -7.84 5.77 -0.24
N THR A 186 -7.87 5.68 -1.57
CA THR A 186 -9.02 6.04 -2.40
C THR A 186 -9.21 4.97 -3.47
N THR A 187 -10.46 4.55 -3.70
CA THR A 187 -10.78 3.49 -4.66
C THR A 187 -11.67 4.03 -5.76
N VAL A 188 -11.22 3.93 -7.01
CA VAL A 188 -11.99 4.37 -8.18
C VAL A 188 -12.40 3.20 -9.05
N LEU A 189 -13.56 3.31 -9.70
CA LEU A 189 -13.97 2.40 -10.75
C LEU A 189 -13.27 2.80 -12.05
N GLN A 190 -12.58 1.86 -12.69
CA GLN A 190 -11.89 2.07 -13.96
C GLN A 190 -12.30 1.01 -14.98
N GLU A 191 -12.54 1.43 -16.23
CA GLU A 191 -12.68 0.49 -17.34
C GLU A 191 -11.33 -0.20 -17.62
N ASN A 192 -11.36 -1.51 -17.78
CA ASN A 192 -10.30 -2.23 -18.44
C ASN A 192 -10.75 -2.41 -19.88
N GLY A 193 -10.16 -1.67 -20.82
CA GLY A 193 -10.55 -1.61 -22.25
C GLY A 193 -10.44 -2.93 -23.03
N VAL A 194 -10.45 -4.07 -22.33
CA VAL A 194 -10.49 -5.43 -22.83
C VAL A 194 -11.76 -6.09 -22.25
N ASN A 195 -12.66 -6.54 -23.14
CA ASN A 195 -13.83 -7.36 -22.80
C ASN A 195 -14.85 -6.75 -21.82
N ASN A 196 -15.02 -5.42 -21.78
CA ASN A 196 -15.94 -4.74 -20.85
C ASN A 196 -15.68 -5.08 -19.38
N GLN A 197 -14.43 -5.40 -19.03
CA GLN A 197 -14.06 -5.64 -17.64
C GLN A 197 -14.02 -4.31 -16.89
N ALA A 198 -14.53 -4.29 -15.67
CA ALA A 198 -14.38 -3.16 -14.76
C ALA A 198 -13.40 -3.52 -13.66
N CYS A 199 -12.67 -2.53 -13.17
CA CYS A 199 -11.71 -2.72 -12.09
C CYS A 199 -11.93 -1.70 -10.99
N ALA A 200 -11.86 -2.15 -9.74
CA ALA A 200 -11.63 -1.30 -8.59
C ALA A 200 -10.12 -1.03 -8.50
N VAL A 201 -9.73 0.24 -8.63
CA VAL A 201 -8.35 0.69 -8.52
C VAL A 201 -8.19 1.50 -7.26
N THR A 202 -7.53 0.89 -6.28
CA THR A 202 -7.24 1.50 -4.98
C THR A 202 -5.85 2.11 -4.99
N THR A 203 -5.75 3.42 -4.72
CA THR A 203 -4.48 4.10 -4.47
C THR A 203 -4.31 4.28 -2.97
N VAL A 204 -3.27 3.68 -2.41
CA VAL A 204 -2.88 3.78 -1.00
C VAL A 204 -1.73 4.78 -0.87
N THR A 205 -1.81 5.69 0.09
CA THR A 205 -0.78 6.70 0.41
C THR A 205 -0.33 6.52 1.85
N GLY A 206 0.97 6.26 2.05
CA GLY A 206 1.56 6.11 3.39
C GLY A 206 1.88 7.45 4.05
N HIS A 207 1.77 7.46 5.38
CA HIS A 207 2.06 8.60 6.28
C HIS A 207 3.04 8.21 7.40
N SER A 208 3.25 6.90 7.63
CA SER A 208 4.19 6.40 8.63
C SER A 208 5.64 6.64 8.23
N GLN A 209 6.50 7.02 9.19
CA GLN A 209 7.94 7.10 8.99
C GLN A 209 8.58 5.78 8.53
N PHE A 210 7.93 4.65 8.84
CA PHE A 210 8.38 3.31 8.49
C PHE A 210 7.42 2.62 7.53
N TYR A 211 7.90 1.56 6.89
CA TYR A 211 7.03 0.68 6.12
C TYR A 211 6.01 0.01 7.03
N VAL A 212 4.73 0.13 6.66
CA VAL A 212 3.61 -0.57 7.29
C VAL A 212 2.90 -1.42 6.25
N GLY A 213 2.39 -2.58 6.65
CA GLY A 213 1.56 -3.42 5.79
C GLY A 213 0.19 -2.78 5.59
N VAL A 214 -0.36 -2.91 4.38
CA VAL A 214 -1.67 -2.36 4.03
C VAL A 214 -2.67 -3.46 3.75
N GLU A 215 -3.93 -3.15 4.02
CA GLU A 215 -5.08 -3.97 3.66
C GLU A 215 -6.01 -3.08 2.83
N VAL A 216 -6.50 -3.62 1.71
CA VAL A 216 -7.46 -2.93 0.86
C VAL A 216 -8.80 -3.63 0.98
N VAL A 217 -9.81 -2.89 1.42
CA VAL A 217 -11.19 -3.36 1.46
C VAL A 217 -11.97 -2.61 0.40
N VAL A 218 -12.65 -3.35 -0.47
CA VAL A 218 -13.52 -2.80 -1.53
C VAL A 218 -14.89 -3.41 -1.36
N ASP A 219 -15.89 -2.59 -1.12
CA ASP A 219 -17.28 -2.99 -1.29
C ASP A 219 -17.69 -2.69 -2.73
N TRP A 220 -17.96 -3.74 -3.51
CA TRP A 220 -18.20 -3.65 -4.93
C TRP A 220 -19.54 -2.99 -5.26
N SER A 221 -20.60 -3.31 -4.51
CA SER A 221 -21.91 -2.70 -4.75
C SER A 221 -21.91 -1.23 -4.34
N ASP A 222 -21.27 -0.87 -3.22
CA ASP A 222 -21.10 0.54 -2.84
C ASP A 222 -20.29 1.32 -3.89
N LEU A 223 -19.24 0.72 -4.47
CA LEU A 223 -18.44 1.36 -5.52
C LEU A 223 -19.27 1.60 -6.79
N LEU A 224 -20.07 0.60 -7.21
CA LEU A 224 -20.96 0.71 -8.37
C LEU A 224 -22.08 1.72 -8.13
N ASP A 225 -22.69 1.72 -6.95
CA ASP A 225 -23.75 2.66 -6.56
C ASP A 225 -23.24 4.10 -6.61
N ALA A 226 -22.04 4.33 -6.09
CA ALA A 226 -21.40 5.64 -6.13
C ALA A 226 -21.04 6.07 -7.56
N ALA A 227 -20.56 5.15 -8.41
CA ALA A 227 -20.30 5.42 -9.82
C ALA A 227 -21.60 5.74 -10.60
N LEU A 228 -22.68 5.02 -10.33
CA LEU A 228 -24.01 5.28 -10.91
C LEU A 228 -24.55 6.64 -10.47
N ALA A 229 -24.44 6.97 -9.19
CA ALA A 229 -24.87 8.26 -8.64
C ALA A 229 -24.06 9.43 -9.20
N ALA A 230 -22.77 9.22 -9.50
CA ALA A 230 -21.90 10.19 -10.15
C ALA A 230 -22.14 10.29 -11.67
N GLY A 231 -22.95 9.41 -12.26
CA GLY A 231 -23.20 9.35 -13.70
C GLY A 231 -22.02 8.84 -14.52
N GLN A 232 -21.08 8.11 -13.89
CA GLN A 232 -19.94 7.49 -14.56
C GLN A 232 -20.34 6.21 -15.30
N ILE A 233 -21.33 5.50 -14.78
CA ILE A 233 -21.94 4.32 -15.42
C ILE A 233 -23.45 4.52 -15.58
N THR A 234 -24.02 3.85 -16.56
CA THR A 234 -25.45 3.79 -16.82
C THR A 234 -26.13 2.73 -15.96
N PRO A 235 -27.47 2.78 -15.77
CA PRO A 235 -28.19 1.71 -15.09
C PRO A 235 -28.02 0.32 -15.72
N ALA A 236 -27.84 0.24 -17.04
CA ALA A 236 -27.61 -1.03 -17.74
C ALA A 236 -26.21 -1.59 -17.46
N GLU A 237 -25.19 -0.74 -17.34
CA GLU A 237 -23.84 -1.14 -16.93
C GLU A 237 -23.82 -1.58 -15.46
N TYR A 238 -24.54 -0.87 -14.59
CA TYR A 238 -24.70 -1.28 -13.19
C TYR A 238 -25.29 -2.69 -13.07
N GLU A 239 -26.40 -2.98 -13.76
CA GLU A 239 -27.04 -4.31 -13.76
C GLU A 239 -26.12 -5.41 -14.33
N TYR A 240 -25.25 -5.05 -15.28
CA TYR A 240 -24.27 -5.97 -15.86
C TYR A 240 -23.08 -6.25 -14.94
N LEU A 241 -22.56 -5.24 -14.25
CA LEU A 241 -21.37 -5.32 -13.41
C LEU A 241 -21.65 -5.88 -12.01
N LEU A 242 -22.85 -5.65 -11.46
CA LEU A 242 -23.23 -6.08 -10.12
C LEU A 242 -23.00 -7.58 -9.84
N PRO A 243 -23.34 -8.53 -10.74
CA PRO A 243 -23.12 -9.96 -10.49
C PRO A 243 -21.69 -10.44 -10.78
N LEU A 244 -20.76 -9.56 -11.17
CA LEU A 244 -19.39 -9.96 -11.52
C LEU A 244 -18.47 -9.88 -10.30
N ASP A 245 -17.61 -10.90 -10.16
CA ASP A 245 -16.67 -10.98 -9.06
C ASP A 245 -15.32 -10.33 -9.41
N LEU A 246 -14.71 -9.62 -8.46
CA LEU A 246 -13.33 -9.13 -8.57
C LEU A 246 -12.36 -10.29 -8.31
N THR A 247 -11.98 -11.00 -9.38
CA THR A 247 -11.17 -12.22 -9.29
C THR A 247 -9.71 -12.01 -9.67
N VAL A 248 -9.38 -10.92 -10.35
CA VAL A 248 -8.02 -10.64 -10.82
C VAL A 248 -7.45 -9.47 -10.02
N TRP A 249 -6.56 -9.79 -9.07
CA TRP A 249 -5.89 -8.80 -8.22
C TRP A 249 -4.44 -8.62 -8.66
N ASP A 250 -4.03 -7.38 -8.97
CA ASP A 250 -2.67 -7.03 -9.38
C ASP A 250 -2.23 -5.69 -8.74
N SER A 251 -0.97 -5.64 -8.32
CA SER A 251 -0.26 -4.44 -7.88
C SER A 251 1.26 -4.52 -8.11
N GLY A 252 1.72 -5.44 -8.97
CA GLY A 252 3.14 -5.76 -9.11
C GLY A 252 3.67 -6.81 -8.12
N GLY A 253 2.77 -7.56 -7.46
CA GLY A 253 3.07 -8.68 -6.56
C GLY A 253 1.87 -9.63 -6.39
N ILE A 254 2.01 -10.67 -5.57
CA ILE A 254 0.93 -11.63 -5.33
C ILE A 254 0.04 -11.15 -4.17
N TRP A 255 -1.27 -11.17 -4.38
CA TRP A 255 -2.29 -10.74 -3.41
C TRP A 255 -3.29 -11.85 -3.17
N ASP A 256 -3.59 -12.06 -1.90
CA ASP A 256 -4.69 -12.91 -1.45
C ASP A 256 -5.93 -12.04 -1.26
N ALA A 257 -7.01 -12.38 -1.96
CA ALA A 257 -8.30 -11.75 -1.78
C ALA A 257 -9.29 -12.72 -1.13
N THR A 258 -9.98 -12.24 -0.12
CA THR A 258 -11.11 -12.94 0.51
C THR A 258 -12.40 -12.19 0.20
N VAL A 259 -13.51 -12.93 0.06
CA VAL A 259 -14.81 -12.39 -0.36
C VAL A 259 -15.86 -12.73 0.69
N ASP A 260 -16.62 -11.74 1.13
CA ASP A 260 -17.81 -11.87 1.96
C ASP A 260 -18.94 -11.02 1.38
N GLY A 261 -19.85 -11.66 0.62
CA GLY A 261 -20.84 -10.94 -0.17
C GLY A 261 -20.18 -10.08 -1.26
N ASP A 262 -20.48 -8.78 -1.27
CA ASP A 262 -19.91 -7.81 -2.20
C ASP A 262 -18.62 -7.16 -1.66
N THR A 263 -18.18 -7.52 -0.44
CA THR A 263 -16.98 -6.98 0.17
C THR A 263 -15.77 -7.87 -0.13
N TYR A 264 -14.76 -7.28 -0.74
CA TYR A 264 -13.48 -7.88 -1.08
C TYR A 264 -12.39 -7.33 -0.15
N THR A 265 -11.68 -8.21 0.54
CA THR A 265 -10.51 -7.84 1.34
C THR A 265 -9.26 -8.42 0.71
N ALA A 266 -8.40 -7.55 0.18
CA ALA A 266 -7.16 -7.91 -0.48
C ALA A 266 -5.95 -7.58 0.42
N ARG A 267 -5.05 -8.55 0.54
CA ARG A 267 -3.79 -8.45 1.31
C ARG A 267 -2.62 -8.96 0.46
N PRO A 268 -1.42 -8.41 0.63
CA PRO A 268 -0.25 -8.97 -0.03
C PRO A 268 0.07 -10.36 0.55
N GLU A 269 0.35 -11.36 -0.30
CA GLU A 269 0.78 -12.70 0.15
C GLU A 269 2.21 -12.62 0.76
N THR A 270 3.01 -11.66 0.28
CA THR A 270 4.38 -11.41 0.73
C THR A 270 4.56 -9.97 1.17
N GLY A 271 5.29 -9.76 2.28
CA GLY A 271 5.34 -8.47 2.99
C GLY A 271 5.78 -7.24 2.19
N SER A 272 6.57 -7.42 1.14
CA SER A 272 7.09 -6.31 0.34
C SER A 272 6.06 -5.71 -0.62
N ALA A 273 5.15 -6.52 -1.16
CA ALA A 273 4.23 -6.11 -2.22
C ALA A 273 3.09 -5.18 -1.75
N GLY A 274 2.83 -5.12 -0.44
CA GLY A 274 1.77 -4.29 0.13
C GLY A 274 2.25 -3.50 1.33
N SER A 275 3.43 -2.92 1.24
CA SER A 275 3.93 -1.99 2.25
C SER A 275 4.05 -0.57 1.72
N VAL A 276 3.74 0.41 2.57
CA VAL A 276 3.89 1.84 2.26
C VAL A 276 4.57 2.57 3.41
N MET A 277 5.23 3.67 3.09
CA MET A 277 5.82 4.61 4.04
C MET A 277 5.45 6.04 3.62
N ASP A 278 5.79 7.02 4.45
CA ASP A 278 5.48 8.43 4.23
C ASP A 278 5.86 8.91 2.83
N GLY A 279 4.89 9.56 2.17
CA GLY A 279 5.03 10.10 0.83
C GLY A 279 5.15 9.06 -0.30
N LYS A 280 4.96 7.76 -0.01
CA LYS A 280 4.90 6.70 -1.02
C LYS A 280 3.46 6.33 -1.32
N THR A 281 3.22 5.94 -2.57
CA THR A 281 1.93 5.45 -3.04
C THR A 281 2.04 4.03 -3.57
N LEU A 282 1.02 3.22 -3.31
CA LEU A 282 0.82 1.88 -3.86
C LEU A 282 -0.53 1.84 -4.60
N THR A 283 -0.58 1.19 -5.75
CA THR A 283 -1.83 1.00 -6.50
C THR A 283 -2.18 -0.48 -6.53
N VAL A 284 -3.37 -0.81 -6.04
CA VAL A 284 -3.94 -2.17 -6.01
C VAL A 284 -5.14 -2.19 -6.93
N LYS A 285 -5.20 -3.16 -7.85
CA LYS A 285 -6.24 -3.26 -8.86
C LYS A 285 -6.92 -4.62 -8.77
N GLY A 286 -8.21 -4.64 -8.44
CA GLY A 286 -9.08 -5.81 -8.51
C GLY A 286 -10.02 -5.69 -9.71
N CYS A 287 -10.00 -6.64 -10.65
CA CYS A 287 -10.81 -6.61 -11.88
C CYS A 287 -11.80 -7.76 -11.94
N THR A 288 -12.93 -7.49 -12.60
CA THR A 288 -13.91 -8.52 -12.96
C THR A 288 -13.29 -9.55 -13.92
N GLY A 289 -13.51 -10.83 -13.64
CA GLY A 289 -13.01 -11.97 -14.44
C GLY A 289 -13.83 -12.29 -15.67
#